data_AF-A0A3D5A5A9-F1
#
_entry.id   AF-A0A3D5A5A9-F1
#
_cell.length_a   1.000
_cell.length_b   1.000
_cell.length_c   1.000
_cell.angle_alpha   90.00
_cell.angle_beta   90.00
_cell.angle_gamma   90.00
#
_symmetry.space_group_name_H-M   'P 1'
#
loop_
_entity.id
_entity.type
_entity.pdbx_description
1 polymer ?
#
loop_
_entity_poly.entity_id
_entity_poly.type
_entity_poly.pdbx_seq_one_letter_code
_entity_poly.pdbx_strand_id
1 'polypeptide(L)'
;MRMALMLLIAATACAAAPINFIDNPGFEQGLDGWSSGFGAKAVADSEVAHTGGASARLSVEHGTIGLDAPDLTVDYDLYVDSSYRASAWIKSGGVLKGDFGGRIYCYGPDNAVMAMYSFGTLRTGAPAGTWKQISIDFGAGSAHPLPPGTQRVRLRFSIWDQEEDATGTVWVDDVALVALADGVPVAAPAGLKTSDAGTVLLLDDDMPRSAGAADVASLAALLTDAGMAVNLVDAARLAEPGLLNTRWVDLVVLPNAPAFPADARDAFVRYALNGGSFMAFGGLPFERLWRKGDAGWVDIDRSNTDAASAQMLADFEADAPPQMGLGHCDSDMRMDVSRVTPGADGSRGAAKLVYPEGAGWSYAAVENAHARSPEHTALCFWARGDENTTSLAVEINEDDKSRWKRVVEIDEQWQWYVIPAHDFLSYATEGRGGPGDYVNPRKTAQVWFGLTGSLAGPGPHTFFIDGVQWRRPAEGVGAPVAPMRPGATADGTIKAFGSEISESAASNDRIPVFTPPARFAGIHQLRVTWPTAGDGISTTGAIGGHLANATTRTGSGV
;
A
#
# COMPACT_ATOMS: atom_id res chain seq x y z
N MET A 1 39.23 29.44 4.09
CA MET A 1 38.47 29.51 2.82
C MET A 1 37.30 28.57 2.96
N ARG A 2 36.10 29.10 3.19
CA ARG A 2 34.87 28.34 3.46
C ARG A 2 34.27 27.93 2.11
N MET A 3 34.00 26.65 1.92
CA MET A 3 33.29 26.15 0.74
C MET A 3 31.97 25.56 1.24
N ALA A 4 30.90 26.31 1.02
CA ALA A 4 29.53 25.95 1.38
C ALA A 4 28.93 25.10 0.25
N LEU A 5 28.20 24.04 0.62
CA LEU A 5 27.34 23.29 -0.30
C LEU A 5 25.90 23.46 0.21
N MET A 6 25.09 24.16 -0.57
CA MET A 6 23.66 24.40 -0.35
C MET A 6 22.85 23.17 -0.82
N LEU A 7 21.90 22.72 -0.01
CA LEU A 7 20.70 22.03 -0.49
C LEU A 7 19.52 22.98 -0.26
N LEU A 8 18.98 23.53 -1.35
CA LEU A 8 17.73 24.30 -1.34
C LEU A 8 16.56 23.32 -1.48
N ILE A 9 15.67 23.27 -0.51
CA ILE A 9 14.28 22.86 -0.73
C ILE A 9 13.44 24.10 -0.45
N ALA A 10 12.91 24.71 -1.51
CA ALA A 10 11.99 25.83 -1.42
C ALA A 10 10.55 25.27 -1.45
N ALA A 11 9.85 25.33 -0.32
CA ALA A 11 8.40 25.23 -0.31
C ALA A 11 7.83 26.62 -0.61
N THR A 12 7.72 26.96 -1.89
CA THR A 12 6.85 28.08 -2.29
C THR A 12 5.41 27.64 -2.13
N ALA A 13 4.67 28.32 -1.26
CA ALA A 13 3.22 28.34 -1.27
C ALA A 13 2.74 29.04 -2.56
N CYS A 14 2.81 28.32 -3.69
CA CYS A 14 1.91 28.57 -4.79
C CYS A 14 0.53 28.16 -4.27
N ALA A 15 -0.49 29.02 -4.35
CA ALA A 15 -1.86 28.56 -4.19
C ALA A 15 -2.09 27.56 -5.34
N ALA A 16 -1.84 26.29 -5.06
CA ALA A 16 -2.05 25.21 -6.00
C ALA A 16 -3.51 25.30 -6.45
N ALA A 17 -3.74 25.11 -7.76
CA ALA A 17 -5.10 24.86 -8.21
C ALA A 17 -5.69 23.76 -7.31
N PRO A 18 -6.94 23.91 -6.83
CA PRO A 18 -7.50 22.95 -5.91
C PRO A 18 -7.41 21.55 -6.55
N ILE A 19 -6.77 20.64 -5.83
CA ILE A 19 -6.58 19.26 -6.29
C ILE A 19 -7.96 18.67 -6.54
N ASN A 20 -8.17 18.16 -7.76
CA ASN A 20 -9.37 17.42 -8.10
C ASN A 20 -9.26 16.02 -7.49
N PHE A 21 -10.21 15.63 -6.65
CA PHE A 21 -10.26 14.31 -6.03
C PHE A 21 -10.69 13.19 -7.01
N ILE A 22 -11.07 13.55 -8.24
CA ILE A 22 -11.46 12.61 -9.28
C ILE A 22 -10.31 12.38 -10.24
N ASP A 23 -9.81 11.16 -10.28
CA ASP A 23 -8.85 10.70 -11.29
C ASP A 23 -9.53 10.46 -12.64
N ASN A 24 -8.75 10.62 -13.72
CA ASN A 24 -9.22 10.51 -15.11
C ASN A 24 -10.55 11.27 -15.35
N PRO A 25 -10.65 12.56 -14.99
CA PRO A 25 -11.92 13.29 -14.96
C PRO A 25 -12.49 13.64 -16.35
N GLY A 26 -11.63 13.65 -17.38
CA GLY A 26 -11.99 13.89 -18.79
C GLY A 26 -11.94 12.63 -19.65
N PHE A 27 -11.78 11.44 -19.04
CA PHE A 27 -11.85 10.16 -19.76
C PHE A 27 -10.81 9.93 -20.87
N GLU A 28 -9.71 10.69 -20.87
CA GLU A 28 -8.60 10.57 -21.83
C GLU A 28 -7.91 9.19 -21.79
N GLN A 29 -8.05 8.49 -20.67
CA GLN A 29 -7.57 7.12 -20.46
C GLN A 29 -8.71 6.10 -20.58
N GLY A 30 -9.76 6.43 -21.35
CA GLY A 30 -11.00 5.67 -21.40
C GLY A 30 -11.74 5.75 -20.06
N LEU A 31 -12.35 4.63 -19.65
CA LEU A 31 -13.05 4.53 -18.36
C LEU A 31 -12.16 3.95 -17.25
N ASP A 32 -10.82 4.03 -17.37
CA ASP A 32 -9.93 3.52 -16.34
C ASP A 32 -10.17 4.22 -14.99
N GLY A 33 -10.25 3.44 -13.92
CA GLY A 33 -10.69 3.87 -12.58
C GLY A 33 -12.20 4.04 -12.38
N TRP A 34 -13.02 4.04 -13.44
CA TRP A 34 -14.47 4.18 -13.34
C TRP A 34 -15.18 2.84 -13.44
N SER A 35 -16.32 2.70 -12.76
CA SER A 35 -17.12 1.47 -12.79
C SER A 35 -18.53 1.72 -13.34
N SER A 36 -19.02 0.80 -14.16
CA SER A 36 -20.42 0.85 -14.59
C SER A 36 -21.32 0.35 -13.47
N GLY A 37 -22.34 1.14 -13.11
CA GLY A 37 -23.43 0.73 -12.24
C GLY A 37 -24.56 0.10 -13.04
N PHE A 38 -25.26 -0.86 -12.43
CA PHE A 38 -26.39 -1.60 -13.02
C PHE A 38 -26.00 -2.53 -14.19
N GLY A 39 -26.99 -3.00 -14.95
CA GLY A 39 -26.80 -4.01 -16.02
C GLY A 39 -26.22 -3.46 -17.32
N ALA A 40 -26.56 -2.23 -17.71
CA ALA A 40 -26.00 -1.56 -18.88
C ALA A 40 -24.68 -0.86 -18.54
N LYS A 41 -23.73 -0.83 -19.49
CA LYS A 41 -22.38 -0.30 -19.28
C LYS A 41 -22.15 0.99 -20.04
N ALA A 42 -21.53 1.97 -19.38
CA ALA A 42 -21.03 3.17 -20.03
C ALA A 42 -19.82 2.84 -20.91
N VAL A 43 -19.55 3.69 -21.89
CA VAL A 43 -18.38 3.57 -22.77
C VAL A 43 -17.68 4.92 -22.90
N ALA A 44 -16.36 4.91 -23.12
CA ALA A 44 -15.66 6.11 -23.54
C ALA A 44 -16.01 6.43 -25.01
N ASP A 45 -16.19 7.71 -25.31
CA ASP A 45 -16.57 8.22 -26.63
C ASP A 45 -15.55 9.29 -27.05
N SER A 46 -14.80 9.00 -28.13
CA SER A 46 -13.77 9.90 -28.66
C SER A 46 -14.26 10.81 -29.79
N GLU A 47 -15.55 10.76 -30.14
CA GLU A 47 -16.16 11.64 -31.15
C GLU A 47 -16.90 12.81 -30.51
N VAL A 48 -17.39 12.63 -29.29
CA VAL A 48 -18.12 13.64 -28.53
C VAL A 48 -17.36 13.93 -27.24
N ALA A 49 -16.70 15.08 -27.16
CA ALA A 49 -16.01 15.57 -25.97
C ALA A 49 -16.39 17.03 -25.69
N HIS A 50 -16.25 17.48 -24.44
CA HIS A 50 -16.36 18.87 -24.04
C HIS A 50 -14.99 19.55 -24.14
N THR A 51 -13.99 18.99 -23.46
CA THR A 51 -12.57 19.31 -23.66
C THR A 51 -11.78 18.04 -23.91
N GLY A 52 -10.52 18.16 -24.32
CA GLY A 52 -9.70 16.98 -24.60
C GLY A 52 -10.18 16.16 -25.79
N GLY A 53 -9.92 14.85 -25.74
CA GLY A 53 -10.16 13.88 -26.82
C GLY A 53 -11.24 12.84 -26.53
N ALA A 54 -11.82 12.82 -25.32
CA ALA A 54 -12.82 11.82 -24.94
C ALA A 54 -13.90 12.36 -24.00
N SER A 55 -15.01 11.63 -23.85
CA SER A 55 -15.94 11.75 -22.73
C SER A 55 -16.56 10.39 -22.39
N ALA A 56 -17.31 10.30 -21.29
CA ALA A 56 -18.10 9.11 -21.00
C ALA A 56 -19.51 9.20 -21.58
N ARG A 57 -19.90 8.20 -22.38
CA ARG A 57 -21.25 8.06 -22.93
C ARG A 57 -22.07 7.03 -22.15
N LEU A 58 -23.19 7.49 -21.59
CA LEU A 58 -24.23 6.64 -21.01
C LEU A 58 -25.37 6.55 -22.02
N SER A 59 -25.58 5.37 -22.60
CA SER A 59 -26.65 5.11 -23.57
C SER A 59 -27.40 3.84 -23.21
N VAL A 60 -28.72 3.92 -23.13
CA VAL A 60 -29.59 2.79 -22.80
C VAL A 60 -30.85 2.84 -23.66
N GLU A 61 -31.27 1.69 -24.19
CA GLU A 61 -32.53 1.54 -24.94
C GLU A 61 -33.64 0.97 -24.05
N HIS A 62 -33.30 -0.05 -23.25
CA HIS A 62 -34.12 -0.65 -22.20
C HIS A 62 -33.19 -0.99 -21.02
N GLY A 63 -33.52 -0.59 -19.80
CA GLY A 63 -32.69 -0.85 -18.62
C GLY A 63 -32.46 0.38 -17.74
N THR A 64 -31.42 0.27 -16.91
CA THR A 64 -30.80 1.39 -16.21
C THR A 64 -29.29 1.36 -16.46
N ILE A 65 -28.67 2.53 -16.48
CA ILE A 65 -27.23 2.67 -16.68
C ILE A 65 -26.66 3.63 -15.65
N GLY A 66 -25.51 3.25 -15.10
CA GLY A 66 -24.77 4.06 -14.15
C GLY A 66 -23.29 4.10 -14.49
N LEU A 67 -22.65 5.20 -14.09
CA LEU A 67 -21.22 5.40 -14.13
C LEU A 67 -20.79 5.97 -12.79
N ASP A 68 -19.93 5.23 -12.11
CA ASP A 68 -19.46 5.49 -10.76
C ASP A 68 -18.00 5.89 -10.79
N ALA A 69 -17.70 7.02 -10.15
CA ALA A 69 -16.34 7.35 -9.76
C ALA A 69 -15.84 6.36 -8.68
N PRO A 70 -14.51 6.27 -8.47
CA PRO A 70 -13.95 5.64 -7.28
C PRO A 70 -14.62 6.14 -6.00
N ASP A 71 -14.65 5.25 -5.02
CA ASP A 71 -15.14 5.59 -3.70
C ASP A 71 -14.14 6.47 -2.95
N LEU A 72 -14.65 7.54 -2.35
CA LEU A 72 -13.90 8.45 -1.53
C LEU A 72 -14.20 8.16 -0.06
N THR A 73 -13.19 7.88 0.72
CA THR A 73 -13.33 7.55 2.14
C THR A 73 -13.32 8.83 2.98
N VAL A 74 -14.29 8.96 3.89
CA VAL A 74 -14.31 10.07 4.86
C VAL A 74 -13.20 9.83 5.89
N ASP A 75 -12.52 10.91 6.26
CA ASP A 75 -11.27 10.96 7.01
C ASP A 75 -10.08 10.28 6.31
N TYR A 76 -10.18 10.14 4.97
CA TYR A 76 -9.09 9.76 4.06
C TYR A 76 -9.00 10.78 2.91
N ASP A 77 -10.02 10.80 2.04
CA ASP A 77 -10.10 11.65 0.85
C ASP A 77 -10.87 12.94 1.18
N LEU A 78 -11.94 12.78 1.96
CA LEU A 78 -12.81 13.85 2.40
C LEU A 78 -12.74 13.99 3.92
N TYR A 79 -13.03 15.16 4.45
CA TYR A 79 -13.07 15.43 5.89
C TYR A 79 -14.47 15.92 6.25
N VAL A 80 -15.02 15.39 7.34
CA VAL A 80 -16.39 15.67 7.79
C VAL A 80 -16.65 17.16 8.06
N ASP A 81 -15.60 17.89 8.42
CA ASP A 81 -15.59 19.30 8.76
C ASP A 81 -15.33 20.23 7.57
N SER A 82 -15.25 19.68 6.36
CA SER A 82 -14.88 20.40 5.15
C SER A 82 -16.03 20.48 4.16
N SER A 83 -16.05 21.55 3.37
CA SER A 83 -16.99 21.76 2.26
C SER A 83 -16.33 21.45 0.92
N TYR A 84 -17.12 20.90 0.00
CA TYR A 84 -16.67 20.43 -1.31
C TYR A 84 -17.65 20.87 -2.39
N ARG A 85 -17.15 21.02 -3.62
CA ARG A 85 -17.95 21.20 -4.84
C ARG A 85 -17.74 20.02 -5.76
N ALA A 86 -18.81 19.29 -6.04
CA ALA A 86 -18.89 18.35 -7.14
C ALA A 86 -19.42 19.07 -8.39
N SER A 87 -18.84 18.81 -9.55
CA SER A 87 -19.31 19.33 -10.83
C SER A 87 -18.96 18.40 -11.98
N ALA A 88 -19.67 18.53 -13.09
CA ALA A 88 -19.36 17.86 -14.36
C ALA A 88 -19.95 18.65 -15.52
N TRP A 89 -19.40 18.49 -16.71
CA TRP A 89 -20.04 18.90 -17.94
C TRP A 89 -20.90 17.76 -18.48
N ILE A 90 -22.12 18.06 -18.87
CA ILE A 90 -23.05 17.07 -19.45
C ILE A 90 -23.62 17.55 -20.78
N LYS A 91 -23.85 16.61 -21.69
CA LYS A 91 -24.56 16.84 -22.96
C LYS A 91 -25.65 15.79 -23.12
N SER A 92 -26.88 16.23 -23.36
CA SER A 92 -27.98 15.29 -23.62
C SER A 92 -28.05 14.94 -25.12
N GLY A 93 -28.21 13.65 -25.42
CA GLY A 93 -28.66 13.14 -26.72
C GLY A 93 -30.17 12.92 -26.77
N GLY A 94 -30.88 13.26 -25.70
CA GLY A 94 -32.29 12.94 -25.49
C GLY A 94 -32.46 11.92 -24.36
N VAL A 95 -33.35 12.22 -23.41
CA VAL A 95 -33.81 11.27 -22.38
C VAL A 95 -35.30 11.04 -22.60
N LEU A 96 -35.64 9.96 -23.30
CA LEU A 96 -37.01 9.67 -23.74
C LEU A 96 -37.87 9.09 -22.62
N LYS A 97 -37.30 8.18 -21.81
CA LYS A 97 -37.94 7.56 -20.64
C LYS A 97 -36.92 7.45 -19.50
N GLY A 98 -37.34 7.73 -18.27
CA GLY A 98 -36.49 7.79 -17.09
C GLY A 98 -35.85 9.18 -16.87
N ASP A 99 -35.02 9.29 -15.83
CA ASP A 99 -34.36 10.52 -15.44
C ASP A 99 -32.84 10.32 -15.38
N PHE A 100 -32.09 11.25 -15.99
CA PHE A 100 -30.65 11.37 -15.77
C PHE A 100 -30.37 12.22 -14.52
N GLY A 101 -29.36 11.86 -13.74
CA GLY A 101 -28.82 12.75 -12.72
C GLY A 101 -27.39 12.42 -12.30
N GLY A 102 -26.64 13.47 -11.96
CA GLY A 102 -25.48 13.36 -11.09
C GLY A 102 -25.94 13.18 -9.64
N ARG A 103 -25.30 12.28 -8.90
CA ARG A 103 -25.66 11.91 -7.54
C ARG A 103 -24.41 11.81 -6.67
N ILE A 104 -24.53 12.25 -5.43
CA ILE A 104 -23.55 12.00 -4.36
C ILE A 104 -24.20 11.04 -3.38
N TYR A 105 -23.66 9.84 -3.24
CA TYR A 105 -24.07 8.87 -2.24
C TYR A 105 -23.14 8.93 -1.04
N CYS A 106 -23.71 9.05 0.16
CA CYS A 106 -22.98 8.93 1.43
C CYS A 106 -23.33 7.58 2.05
N TYR A 107 -22.33 6.75 2.30
CA TYR A 107 -22.47 5.41 2.87
C TYR A 107 -21.88 5.37 4.28
N GLY A 108 -22.57 4.68 5.18
CA GLY A 108 -22.10 4.38 6.54
C GLY A 108 -21.62 2.92 6.65
N PRO A 109 -21.58 2.36 7.88
CA PRO A 109 -21.27 0.96 8.14
C PRO A 109 -22.10 0.01 7.28
N ASP A 110 -21.54 -1.15 6.94
CA ASP A 110 -22.19 -2.20 6.13
C ASP A 110 -22.72 -1.73 4.76
N ASN A 111 -22.12 -0.67 4.19
CA ASN A 111 -22.54 -0.03 2.95
C ASN A 111 -23.99 0.53 2.98
N ALA A 112 -24.51 0.86 4.16
CA ALA A 112 -25.81 1.50 4.29
C ALA A 112 -25.80 2.90 3.64
N VAL A 113 -26.71 3.15 2.69
CA VAL A 113 -26.89 4.49 2.10
C VAL A 113 -27.52 5.41 3.15
N MET A 114 -26.74 6.37 3.64
CA MET A 114 -27.18 7.33 4.65
C MET A 114 -27.83 8.56 4.04
N ALA A 115 -27.30 9.02 2.90
CA ALA A 115 -27.86 10.13 2.14
C ALA A 115 -27.55 10.00 0.65
N MET A 116 -28.40 10.63 -0.16
CA MET A 116 -28.18 10.82 -1.58
C MET A 116 -28.54 12.25 -1.96
N TYR A 117 -27.58 13.00 -2.49
CA TYR A 117 -27.81 14.34 -3.05
C TYR A 117 -27.82 14.27 -4.56
N SER A 118 -28.79 14.91 -5.20
CA SER A 118 -28.88 14.96 -6.66
C SER A 118 -28.46 16.33 -7.18
N PHE A 119 -27.73 16.35 -8.29
CA PHE A 119 -27.32 17.55 -8.98
C PHE A 119 -27.39 17.35 -10.50
N GLY A 120 -27.84 18.37 -11.22
CA GLY A 120 -27.87 18.33 -12.69
C GLY A 120 -28.84 17.33 -13.30
N THR A 121 -30.08 17.25 -12.81
CA THR A 121 -31.09 16.32 -13.33
C THR A 121 -31.59 16.71 -14.74
N LEU A 122 -31.70 15.71 -15.64
CA LEU A 122 -32.49 15.81 -16.88
C LEU A 122 -33.69 14.88 -16.73
N ARG A 123 -34.90 15.42 -16.89
CA ARG A 123 -36.13 14.66 -16.71
C ARG A 123 -36.52 13.89 -17.98
N THR A 124 -37.42 12.93 -17.84
CA THR A 124 -38.14 12.32 -18.95
C THR A 124 -38.64 13.37 -19.95
N GLY A 125 -38.35 13.15 -21.23
CA GLY A 125 -38.64 14.07 -22.33
C GLY A 125 -37.58 15.16 -22.55
N ALA A 126 -36.46 15.15 -21.82
CA ALA A 126 -35.38 16.10 -22.06
C ALA A 126 -34.84 15.95 -23.50
N PRO A 127 -34.79 17.02 -24.30
CA PRO A 127 -34.32 16.95 -25.68
C PRO A 127 -32.79 16.85 -25.75
N ALA A 128 -32.28 16.50 -26.93
CA ALA A 128 -30.87 16.68 -27.24
C ALA A 128 -30.46 18.15 -27.06
N GLY A 129 -29.24 18.40 -26.58
CA GLY A 129 -28.77 19.74 -26.26
C GLY A 129 -27.26 19.92 -26.39
N THR A 130 -26.80 21.10 -26.02
CA THR A 130 -25.37 21.44 -25.95
C THR A 130 -24.78 21.06 -24.59
N TRP A 131 -23.45 21.04 -24.50
CA TRP A 131 -22.74 20.92 -23.23
C TRP A 131 -23.19 21.99 -22.24
N LYS A 132 -23.43 21.59 -21.00
CA LYS A 132 -23.69 22.48 -19.87
C LYS A 132 -23.04 21.93 -18.61
N GLN A 133 -22.55 22.81 -17.75
CA GLN A 133 -22.02 22.41 -16.46
C GLN A 133 -23.15 22.20 -15.45
N ILE A 134 -23.02 21.15 -14.65
CA ILE A 134 -23.83 20.88 -13.46
C ILE A 134 -22.93 20.88 -12.24
N SER A 135 -23.42 21.36 -11.10
CA SER A 135 -22.63 21.39 -9.87
C SER A 135 -23.50 21.37 -8.60
N ILE A 136 -22.88 21.01 -7.48
CA ILE A 136 -23.44 21.04 -6.14
C ILE A 136 -22.34 21.24 -5.11
N ASP A 137 -22.65 22.02 -4.08
CA ASP A 137 -21.81 22.18 -2.89
C ASP A 137 -22.36 21.28 -1.77
N PHE A 138 -21.48 20.51 -1.14
CA PHE A 138 -21.83 19.57 -0.06
C PHE A 138 -20.75 19.55 1.02
N GLY A 139 -21.03 18.90 2.16
CA GLY A 139 -20.12 18.90 3.32
C GLY A 139 -20.42 20.00 4.32
N ALA A 140 -19.47 20.28 5.21
CA ALA A 140 -19.68 21.15 6.37
C ALA A 140 -20.19 22.55 5.96
N GLY A 141 -21.20 23.04 6.67
CA GLY A 141 -21.78 24.37 6.41
C GLY A 141 -22.64 24.49 5.13
N SER A 142 -22.69 23.46 4.29
CA SER A 142 -23.54 23.44 3.10
C SER A 142 -24.98 23.04 3.42
N ALA A 143 -25.89 23.21 2.45
CA ALA A 143 -27.26 22.66 2.52
C ALA A 143 -27.30 21.12 2.41
N HIS A 144 -26.15 20.49 2.09
CA HIS A 144 -26.01 19.06 1.86
C HIS A 144 -24.85 18.50 2.71
N PRO A 145 -24.95 18.53 4.05
CA PRO A 145 -23.86 18.11 4.94
C PRO A 145 -23.61 16.61 4.87
N LEU A 146 -22.37 16.16 5.08
CA LEU A 146 -22.10 14.73 5.26
C LEU A 146 -22.83 14.23 6.53
N PRO A 147 -23.73 13.23 6.45
CA PRO A 147 -24.37 12.69 7.63
C PRO A 147 -23.34 12.18 8.66
N PRO A 148 -23.57 12.38 9.97
CA PRO A 148 -22.70 11.81 11.00
C PRO A 148 -22.60 10.29 10.84
N GLY A 149 -21.37 9.75 10.82
CA GLY A 149 -21.10 8.33 10.59
C GLY A 149 -20.94 7.93 9.13
N THR A 150 -20.94 8.89 8.19
CA THR A 150 -20.54 8.62 6.81
C THR A 150 -19.09 8.15 6.78
N GLN A 151 -18.85 7.00 6.17
CA GLN A 151 -17.53 6.39 5.98
C GLN A 151 -17.04 6.54 4.53
N ARG A 152 -17.97 6.62 3.57
CA ARG A 152 -17.65 6.61 2.14
C ARG A 152 -18.59 7.49 1.34
N VAL A 153 -18.07 8.18 0.34
CA VAL A 153 -18.79 9.05 -0.58
C VAL A 153 -18.53 8.59 -2.01
N ARG A 154 -19.57 8.54 -2.84
CA ARG A 154 -19.44 8.20 -4.27
C ARG A 154 -20.16 9.22 -5.14
N LEU A 155 -19.50 9.68 -6.20
CA LEU A 155 -20.15 10.37 -7.30
C LEU A 155 -20.67 9.34 -8.32
N ARG A 156 -21.94 9.44 -8.69
CA ARG A 156 -22.59 8.60 -9.69
C ARG A 156 -23.32 9.45 -10.73
N PHE A 157 -23.15 9.13 -11.99
CA PHE A 157 -24.00 9.60 -13.08
C PHE A 157 -24.86 8.44 -13.57
N SER A 158 -26.16 8.65 -13.77
CA SER A 158 -27.03 7.53 -14.15
C SER A 158 -28.28 7.99 -14.87
N ILE A 159 -28.76 7.18 -15.81
CA ILE A 159 -30.12 7.24 -16.35
C ILE A 159 -30.89 6.11 -15.68
N TRP A 160 -31.90 6.48 -14.91
CA TRP A 160 -32.63 5.56 -14.04
C TRP A 160 -34.14 5.74 -14.20
N ASP A 161 -34.86 4.63 -14.15
CA ASP A 161 -36.31 4.56 -14.11
C ASP A 161 -36.75 3.46 -13.14
N GLN A 162 -37.92 3.61 -12.52
CA GLN A 162 -38.43 2.68 -11.52
C GLN A 162 -38.77 1.30 -12.11
N GLU A 163 -39.20 1.25 -13.38
CA GLU A 163 -39.51 -0.01 -14.08
C GLU A 163 -38.28 -0.66 -14.70
N GLU A 164 -37.09 -0.07 -14.48
CA GLU A 164 -35.84 -0.44 -15.15
C GLU A 164 -35.94 -0.45 -16.68
N ASP A 165 -36.73 0.46 -17.25
CA ASP A 165 -37.00 0.55 -18.68
C ASP A 165 -36.71 1.97 -19.19
N ALA A 166 -35.56 2.53 -18.80
CA ALA A 166 -35.13 3.83 -19.24
C ALA A 166 -34.60 3.79 -20.68
N THR A 167 -34.80 4.90 -21.40
CA THR A 167 -34.32 5.08 -22.78
C THR A 167 -33.72 6.47 -22.92
N GLY A 168 -32.45 6.55 -23.31
CA GLY A 168 -31.80 7.84 -23.54
C GLY A 168 -30.29 7.76 -23.69
N THR A 169 -29.70 8.90 -24.05
CA THR A 169 -28.24 9.07 -24.13
C THR A 169 -27.81 10.36 -23.46
N VAL A 170 -26.78 10.29 -22.62
CA VAL A 170 -26.12 11.45 -22.00
C VAL A 170 -24.61 11.24 -22.02
N TRP A 171 -23.87 12.27 -22.40
CA TRP A 171 -22.42 12.32 -22.24
C TRP A 171 -22.06 13.11 -20.99
N VAL A 172 -21.02 12.67 -20.29
CA VAL A 172 -20.44 13.28 -19.09
C VAL A 172 -18.96 13.49 -19.34
N ASP A 173 -18.46 14.66 -18.99
CA ASP A 173 -17.07 15.06 -19.19
C ASP A 173 -16.60 16.02 -18.10
N ASP A 174 -15.29 16.22 -17.98
CA ASP A 174 -14.65 17.20 -17.08
C ASP A 174 -15.22 17.15 -15.65
N VAL A 175 -15.24 15.94 -15.06
CA VAL A 175 -15.76 15.74 -13.70
C VAL A 175 -14.79 16.33 -12.69
N ALA A 176 -15.29 17.17 -11.79
CA ALA A 176 -14.48 17.72 -10.72
C ALA A 176 -15.14 17.51 -9.36
N LEU A 177 -14.35 17.05 -8.41
CA LEU A 177 -14.63 17.19 -6.99
C LEU A 177 -13.48 17.96 -6.37
N VAL A 178 -13.77 19.14 -5.82
CA VAL A 178 -12.76 20.03 -5.24
C VAL A 178 -13.16 20.47 -3.85
N ALA A 179 -12.19 20.66 -2.96
CA ALA A 179 -12.44 21.33 -1.69
C ALA A 179 -12.74 22.81 -1.94
N LEU A 180 -13.75 23.35 -1.27
CA LEU A 180 -14.06 24.78 -1.32
C LEU A 180 -13.23 25.51 -0.27
N ALA A 181 -12.62 26.63 -0.66
CA ALA A 181 -11.77 27.46 0.20
C ALA A 181 -12.54 28.13 1.35
N ASP A 182 -13.88 28.10 1.32
CA ASP A 182 -14.76 28.80 2.25
C ASP A 182 -15.35 27.82 3.28
N GLY A 183 -14.53 27.31 4.19
CA GLY A 183 -14.95 26.50 5.33
C GLY A 183 -14.24 26.98 6.59
N VAL A 184 -14.96 27.11 7.71
CA VAL A 184 -14.42 27.49 9.03
C VAL A 184 -13.09 26.75 9.26
N PRO A 185 -12.01 27.42 9.72
CA PRO A 185 -10.75 26.75 10.01
C PRO A 185 -11.03 25.56 10.91
N VAL A 186 -10.77 24.36 10.38
CA VAL A 186 -10.78 23.15 11.17
C VAL A 186 -9.72 23.34 12.23
N ALA A 187 -10.15 23.39 13.49
CA ALA A 187 -9.23 23.45 14.59
C ALA A 187 -8.36 22.19 14.53
N ALA A 188 -7.04 22.36 14.61
CA ALA A 188 -6.14 21.23 14.78
C ALA A 188 -6.62 20.35 15.94
N PRO A 189 -6.41 19.02 15.87
CA PRO A 189 -6.79 18.09 16.92
C PRO A 189 -6.40 18.63 18.30
N ALA A 190 -7.31 18.48 19.27
CA ALA A 190 -7.09 19.02 20.60
C ALA A 190 -5.73 18.55 21.17
N GLY A 191 -4.96 19.51 21.69
CA GLY A 191 -3.62 19.25 22.23
C GLY A 191 -2.47 19.35 21.23
N LEU A 192 -2.74 19.52 19.92
CA LEU A 192 -1.69 19.76 18.94
C LEU A 192 -1.14 21.19 19.07
N LYS A 193 0.16 21.31 19.36
CA LYS A 193 0.90 22.56 19.31
C LYS A 193 1.25 22.86 17.85
N THR A 194 1.05 24.11 17.44
CA THR A 194 1.42 24.59 16.10
C THR A 194 2.37 25.79 16.20
N SER A 195 3.17 26.04 15.16
CA SER A 195 3.98 27.26 15.02
C SER A 195 4.15 27.64 13.55
N ASP A 196 4.45 28.91 13.29
CA ASP A 196 4.71 29.42 11.94
C ASP A 196 5.95 28.78 11.28
N ALA A 197 6.87 28.23 12.08
CA ALA A 197 8.07 27.54 11.59
C ALA A 197 7.82 26.06 11.26
N GLY A 198 6.63 25.55 11.57
CA GLY A 198 6.20 24.19 11.24
C GLY A 198 5.75 23.38 12.45
N THR A 199 4.79 22.50 12.23
CA THR A 199 4.22 21.56 13.19
C THR A 199 4.77 20.16 12.94
N VAL A 200 5.44 19.61 13.94
CA VAL A 200 6.10 18.30 13.86
C VAL A 200 5.40 17.30 14.76
N LEU A 201 5.06 16.13 14.21
CA LEU A 201 4.78 14.94 15.00
C LEU A 201 6.05 14.12 15.13
N LEU A 202 6.49 13.85 16.36
CA LEU A 202 7.67 13.04 16.65
C LEU A 202 7.21 11.80 17.42
N LEU A 203 7.34 10.63 16.79
CA LEU A 203 6.94 9.36 17.40
C LEU A 203 7.85 9.04 18.59
N ASP A 204 7.26 8.95 19.77
CA ASP A 204 7.90 8.64 21.05
C ASP A 204 7.09 7.56 21.75
N ASP A 205 7.52 6.31 21.60
CA ASP A 205 6.88 5.16 22.22
C ASP A 205 7.94 4.11 22.60
N ASP A 206 7.57 3.16 23.45
CA ASP A 206 8.46 2.11 23.97
C ASP A 206 8.61 0.92 23.01
N MET A 207 8.45 1.15 21.70
CA MET A 207 8.62 0.11 20.67
C MET A 207 10.08 -0.40 20.58
N PRO A 208 10.28 -1.66 20.17
CA PRO A 208 11.62 -2.23 19.99
C PRO A 208 12.50 -1.43 19.04
N ARG A 209 13.72 -1.08 19.48
CA ARG A 209 14.64 -0.20 18.76
C ARG A 209 15.53 -0.97 17.78
N SER A 210 15.67 -0.46 16.56
CA SER A 210 16.63 -0.95 15.58
C SER A 210 18.01 -0.31 15.76
N ALA A 211 19.03 -0.90 15.13
CA ALA A 211 20.34 -0.28 15.02
C ALA A 211 20.23 1.03 14.22
N GLY A 212 20.67 2.14 14.81
CA GLY A 212 20.56 3.46 14.19
C GLY A 212 19.29 4.24 14.53
N ALA A 213 18.49 3.75 15.49
CA ALA A 213 17.43 4.55 16.09
C ALA A 213 17.99 5.85 16.68
N ALA A 214 17.33 6.97 16.41
CA ALA A 214 17.69 8.27 16.93
C ALA A 214 17.15 8.48 18.36
N ASP A 215 17.86 9.30 19.13
CA ASP A 215 17.41 9.74 20.44
C ASP A 215 16.29 10.79 20.31
N VAL A 216 15.11 10.46 20.85
CA VAL A 216 13.90 11.28 20.71
C VAL A 216 14.10 12.65 21.37
N ALA A 217 14.68 12.68 22.57
CA ALA A 217 14.90 13.92 23.31
C ALA A 217 15.84 14.87 22.54
N SER A 218 16.90 14.32 21.94
CA SER A 218 17.83 15.09 21.10
C SER A 218 17.15 15.64 19.84
N LEU A 219 16.32 14.84 19.16
CA LEU A 219 15.54 15.30 18.00
C LEU A 219 14.54 16.41 18.39
N ALA A 220 13.81 16.21 19.47
CA ALA A 220 12.84 17.19 19.98
C ALA A 220 13.53 18.52 20.31
N ALA A 221 14.68 18.49 20.98
CA ALA A 221 15.46 19.68 21.29
C ALA A 221 15.93 20.40 20.02
N LEU A 222 16.49 19.68 19.04
CA LEU A 222 16.97 20.27 17.78
C LEU A 222 15.85 20.94 16.98
N LEU A 223 14.67 20.30 16.91
CA LEU A 223 13.52 20.83 16.18
C LEU A 223 12.88 22.02 16.92
N THR A 224 12.85 21.98 18.25
CA THR A 224 12.38 23.09 19.09
C THR A 224 13.31 24.30 18.98
N ASP A 225 14.64 24.09 18.99
CA ASP A 225 15.64 25.14 18.79
C ASP A 225 15.53 25.78 17.39
N ALA A 226 15.01 25.03 16.41
CA ALA A 226 14.68 25.53 15.08
C ALA A 226 13.33 26.28 15.00
N GLY A 227 12.62 26.43 16.13
CA GLY A 227 11.35 27.17 16.23
C GLY A 227 10.09 26.36 15.91
N MET A 228 10.23 25.06 15.61
CA MET A 228 9.10 24.21 15.27
C MET A 228 8.28 23.84 16.51
N ALA A 229 6.97 23.67 16.33
CA ALA A 229 6.12 23.09 17.35
C ALA A 229 6.25 21.56 17.34
N VAL A 230 7.06 21.03 18.26
CA VAL A 230 7.25 19.58 18.40
C VAL A 230 6.16 18.98 19.28
N ASN A 231 5.44 18.01 18.74
CA ASN A 231 4.45 17.19 19.42
C ASN A 231 4.97 15.77 19.54
N LEU A 232 5.34 15.37 20.76
CA LEU A 232 5.62 13.97 21.06
C LEU A 232 4.30 13.21 21.04
N VAL A 233 4.24 12.14 20.24
CA VAL A 233 3.06 11.29 20.10
C VAL A 233 3.45 9.84 20.26
N ASP A 234 2.67 9.09 21.01
CA ASP A 234 2.78 7.63 21.06
C ASP A 234 2.11 7.00 19.83
N ALA A 235 2.22 5.69 19.68
CA ALA A 235 1.63 4.96 18.57
C ALA A 235 0.10 5.06 18.50
N ALA A 236 -0.57 5.08 19.65
CA ALA A 236 -2.02 5.17 19.72
C ALA A 236 -2.49 6.55 19.23
N ARG A 237 -1.82 7.61 19.67
CA ARG A 237 -2.08 8.97 19.22
C ARG A 237 -1.78 9.11 17.73
N LEU A 238 -0.66 8.57 17.25
CA LEU A 238 -0.29 8.60 15.82
C LEU A 238 -1.36 7.92 14.93
N ALA A 239 -2.06 6.91 15.45
CA ALA A 239 -3.13 6.20 14.77
C ALA A 239 -4.50 6.91 14.82
N GLU A 240 -4.64 8.02 15.58
CA GLU A 240 -5.93 8.70 15.70
C GLU A 240 -6.44 9.24 14.36
N PRO A 241 -7.72 9.04 14.04
CA PRO A 241 -8.34 9.60 12.85
C PRO A 241 -8.13 11.12 12.76
N GLY A 242 -7.67 11.58 11.59
CA GLY A 242 -7.47 12.99 11.31
C GLY A 242 -6.17 13.59 11.86
N LEU A 243 -5.45 12.95 12.80
CA LEU A 243 -4.22 13.57 13.33
C LEU A 243 -3.18 13.81 12.23
N LEU A 244 -2.91 12.78 11.43
CA LEU A 244 -1.97 12.80 10.32
C LEU A 244 -2.60 13.48 9.09
N ASN A 245 -2.52 14.81 9.05
CA ASN A 245 -3.13 15.65 8.02
C ASN A 245 -2.21 16.80 7.62
N THR A 246 -2.00 17.01 6.32
CA THR A 246 -1.12 18.06 5.77
C THR A 246 -1.61 19.48 6.03
N ARG A 247 -2.85 19.67 6.51
CA ARG A 247 -3.37 20.98 6.95
C ARG A 247 -2.69 21.54 8.19
N TRP A 248 -2.20 20.67 9.08
CA TRP A 248 -1.60 21.07 10.35
C TRP A 248 -0.39 20.23 10.76
N VAL A 249 0.03 19.25 9.97
CA VAL A 249 1.27 18.49 10.18
C VAL A 249 2.20 18.71 8.99
N ASP A 250 3.25 19.50 9.21
CA ASP A 250 4.27 19.78 8.20
C ASP A 250 5.29 18.66 8.09
N LEU A 251 5.59 17.97 9.21
CA LEU A 251 6.58 16.90 9.26
C LEU A 251 6.22 15.82 10.26
N VAL A 252 6.33 14.55 9.83
CA VAL A 252 6.35 13.39 10.74
C VAL A 252 7.77 12.87 10.89
N VAL A 253 8.24 12.72 12.12
CA VAL A 253 9.57 12.18 12.41
C VAL A 253 9.42 10.81 13.05
N LEU A 254 10.08 9.82 12.45
CA LEU A 254 10.12 8.42 12.87
C LEU A 254 11.55 8.11 13.36
N PRO A 255 11.82 8.21 14.67
CA PRO A 255 13.16 8.01 15.24
C PRO A 255 13.67 6.58 15.10
N ASN A 256 12.78 5.64 14.84
CA ASN A 256 13.05 4.22 14.72
C ASN A 256 12.14 3.61 13.65
N ALA A 257 12.30 4.07 12.40
CA ALA A 257 11.38 3.76 11.32
C ALA A 257 11.16 2.26 11.06
N PRO A 258 12.16 1.36 11.21
CA PRO A 258 11.93 -0.07 11.01
C PRO A 258 10.87 -0.69 11.91
N ALA A 259 10.66 -0.17 13.13
CA ALA A 259 9.57 -0.60 13.99
C ALA A 259 8.43 0.43 13.90
N PHE A 260 7.40 0.08 13.13
CA PHE A 260 6.28 0.98 12.87
C PHE A 260 4.99 0.46 13.51
N PRO A 261 4.17 1.32 14.15
CA PRO A 261 2.92 0.89 14.77
C PRO A 261 1.89 0.51 13.70
N ALA A 262 1.44 -0.74 13.73
CA ALA A 262 0.54 -1.33 12.74
C ALA A 262 -0.74 -0.51 12.57
N ASP A 263 -1.29 0.00 13.67
CA ASP A 263 -2.56 0.74 13.66
C ASP A 263 -2.44 2.13 13.03
N ALA A 264 -1.24 2.73 13.00
CA ALA A 264 -1.02 4.03 12.36
C ALA A 264 -0.62 3.90 10.88
N ARG A 265 -0.44 2.66 10.37
CA ARG A 265 0.14 2.41 9.03
C ARG A 265 -0.63 3.14 7.96
N ASP A 266 -1.95 2.96 7.94
CA ASP A 266 -2.77 3.50 6.87
C ASP A 266 -2.88 5.02 6.96
N ALA A 267 -3.01 5.56 8.17
CA ALA A 267 -3.01 7.01 8.39
C ALA A 267 -1.68 7.65 7.93
N PHE A 268 -0.55 6.98 8.14
CA PHE A 268 0.75 7.46 7.70
C PHE A 268 0.94 7.38 6.18
N VAL A 269 0.56 6.25 5.55
CA VAL A 269 0.59 6.12 4.09
C VAL A 269 -0.29 7.21 3.45
N ARG A 270 -1.50 7.42 3.98
CA ARG A 270 -2.41 8.50 3.55
C ARG A 270 -1.75 9.87 3.63
N TYR A 271 -1.14 10.17 4.77
CA TYR A 271 -0.45 11.44 4.96
C TYR A 271 0.65 11.65 3.92
N ALA A 272 1.50 10.65 3.69
CA ALA A 272 2.56 10.71 2.70
C ALA A 272 2.03 10.89 1.27
N LEU A 273 0.98 10.13 0.89
CA LEU A 273 0.34 10.24 -0.44
C LEU A 273 -0.31 11.61 -0.67
N ASN A 274 -0.83 12.24 0.39
CA ASN A 274 -1.42 13.57 0.34
C ASN A 274 -0.38 14.72 0.40
N GLY A 275 0.89 14.42 0.12
CA GLY A 275 1.98 15.40 0.08
C GLY A 275 2.63 15.71 1.42
N GLY A 276 2.33 14.92 2.46
CA GLY A 276 2.95 15.03 3.77
C GLY A 276 4.43 14.70 3.73
N SER A 277 5.24 15.44 4.49
CA SER A 277 6.67 15.21 4.60
C SER A 277 7.00 14.37 5.82
N PHE A 278 7.97 13.47 5.73
CA PHE A 278 8.44 12.71 6.87
C PHE A 278 9.95 12.52 6.86
N MET A 279 10.50 12.23 8.05
CA MET A 279 11.92 11.91 8.26
C MET A 279 12.03 10.58 9.02
N ALA A 280 12.80 9.64 8.47
CA ALA A 280 12.98 8.31 9.03
C ALA A 280 14.44 8.08 9.46
N PHE A 281 14.61 7.51 10.65
CA PHE A 281 15.91 7.10 11.20
C PHE A 281 15.95 5.58 11.41
N GLY A 282 17.15 4.99 11.37
CA GLY A 282 17.36 3.57 11.62
C GLY A 282 16.98 2.62 10.47
N GLY A 283 16.37 3.11 9.39
CA GLY A 283 15.97 2.29 8.23
C GLY A 283 14.73 2.84 7.55
N LEU A 284 14.00 1.98 6.84
CA LEU A 284 12.73 2.35 6.19
C LEU A 284 11.54 2.15 7.13
N PRO A 285 10.49 2.97 7.01
CA PRO A 285 9.20 2.66 7.64
C PRO A 285 8.68 1.30 7.15
N PHE A 286 7.94 0.60 8.01
CA PHE A 286 7.23 -0.65 7.71
C PHE A 286 8.10 -1.88 7.48
N GLU A 287 9.39 -1.86 7.84
CA GLU A 287 10.20 -3.09 7.83
C GLU A 287 9.64 -4.15 8.78
N ARG A 288 9.06 -3.72 9.90
CA ARG A 288 8.28 -4.55 10.82
C ARG A 288 7.11 -3.76 11.38
N LEU A 289 5.94 -4.37 11.35
CA LEU A 289 4.75 -3.82 11.99
C LEU A 289 4.63 -4.33 13.42
N TRP A 290 4.34 -3.42 14.34
CA TRP A 290 4.19 -3.71 15.76
C TRP A 290 2.82 -3.30 16.26
N ARG A 291 2.19 -4.14 17.08
CA ARG A 291 0.93 -3.81 17.78
C ARG A 291 1.13 -3.96 19.28
N LYS A 292 0.55 -3.05 20.06
CA LYS A 292 0.61 -3.08 21.52
C LYS A 292 -0.50 -3.99 22.04
N GLY A 293 -0.12 -5.16 22.56
CA GLY A 293 -1.03 -6.08 23.25
C GLY A 293 -0.85 -6.03 24.77
N ASP A 294 -1.58 -6.86 25.50
CA ASP A 294 -1.55 -6.92 26.98
C ASP A 294 -0.17 -7.25 27.55
N ALA A 295 0.64 -8.02 26.81
CA ALA A 295 2.00 -8.41 27.18
C ALA A 295 3.09 -7.47 26.65
N GLY A 296 2.71 -6.34 26.04
CA GLY A 296 3.61 -5.37 25.41
C GLY A 296 3.59 -5.43 23.88
N TRP A 297 4.67 -4.95 23.26
CA TRP A 297 4.80 -4.87 21.80
C TRP A 297 4.99 -6.25 21.16
N VAL A 298 4.15 -6.56 20.19
CA VAL A 298 4.19 -7.81 19.43
C VAL A 298 4.48 -7.50 17.96
N ASP A 299 5.48 -8.21 17.41
CA ASP A 299 5.84 -8.19 15.98
C ASP A 299 4.73 -8.94 15.23
N ILE A 300 3.88 -8.18 14.52
CA ILE A 300 2.71 -8.75 13.87
C ILE A 300 3.05 -9.50 12.58
N ASP A 301 4.30 -9.42 12.12
CA ASP A 301 4.76 -10.15 10.94
C ASP A 301 5.32 -11.52 11.34
N ARG A 302 5.94 -11.65 12.52
CA ARG A 302 6.62 -12.88 12.97
C ARG A 302 5.87 -13.75 13.98
N SER A 303 4.89 -13.21 14.71
CA SER A 303 4.26 -13.91 15.84
C SER A 303 2.73 -13.88 15.85
N ASN A 304 2.14 -13.29 14.82
CA ASN A 304 0.71 -13.00 14.74
C ASN A 304 -0.13 -14.19 14.27
N THR A 305 0.02 -15.36 14.88
CA THR A 305 -0.86 -16.48 14.54
C THR A 305 -1.44 -17.15 15.76
N ASP A 306 -2.73 -17.45 15.68
CA ASP A 306 -3.40 -18.30 16.65
C ASP A 306 -2.86 -19.73 16.49
N ALA A 307 -2.00 -20.16 17.41
CA ALA A 307 -1.44 -21.51 17.40
C ALA A 307 -2.52 -22.61 17.50
N ALA A 308 -3.64 -22.34 18.16
CA ALA A 308 -4.77 -23.28 18.26
C ALA A 308 -5.51 -23.45 16.92
N SER A 309 -5.33 -22.51 15.98
CA SER A 309 -5.92 -22.59 14.64
C SER A 309 -5.11 -23.40 13.65
N ALA A 310 -3.98 -23.98 14.06
CA ALA A 310 -3.08 -24.69 13.17
C ALA A 310 -3.75 -25.77 12.32
N GLN A 311 -3.63 -25.64 11.00
CA GLN A 311 -3.85 -26.71 10.05
C GLN A 311 -2.49 -27.23 9.58
N MET A 312 -2.08 -28.37 10.12
CA MET A 312 -0.85 -29.05 9.70
C MET A 312 -0.97 -29.55 8.25
N LEU A 313 0.04 -29.22 7.43
CA LEU A 313 0.21 -29.71 6.07
C LEU A 313 1.29 -30.80 6.01
N ALA A 314 2.38 -30.63 6.76
CA ALA A 314 3.45 -31.63 6.89
C ALA A 314 4.17 -31.51 8.24
N ASP A 315 4.16 -32.58 9.04
CA ASP A 315 4.78 -32.65 10.37
C ASP A 315 6.12 -33.43 10.41
N PHE A 316 6.40 -34.27 9.41
CA PHE A 316 7.61 -35.10 9.29
C PHE A 316 7.92 -36.01 10.49
N GLU A 317 6.94 -36.30 11.34
CA GLU A 317 7.15 -37.03 12.59
C GLU A 317 7.33 -38.54 12.40
N ALA A 318 6.72 -39.10 11.35
CA ALA A 318 6.77 -40.52 11.04
C ALA A 318 8.21 -40.99 10.78
N ASP A 319 8.54 -42.22 11.19
CA ASP A 319 9.87 -42.84 10.98
C ASP A 319 10.11 -43.27 9.51
N ALA A 320 9.41 -42.64 8.55
CA ALA A 320 9.54 -42.85 7.11
C ALA A 320 10.17 -41.60 6.45
N PRO A 321 10.81 -41.73 5.27
CA PRO A 321 11.29 -40.58 4.52
C PRO A 321 10.15 -39.59 4.19
N PRO A 322 10.41 -38.26 4.19
CA PRO A 322 9.41 -37.28 3.80
C PRO A 322 8.90 -37.54 2.38
N GLN A 323 7.58 -37.64 2.22
CA GLN A 323 6.96 -37.76 0.91
C GLN A 323 6.66 -36.36 0.38
N MET A 324 7.51 -35.88 -0.52
CA MET A 324 7.40 -34.56 -1.12
C MET A 324 7.38 -34.67 -2.66
N GLY A 325 6.61 -33.81 -3.31
CA GLY A 325 6.71 -33.60 -4.76
C GLY A 325 8.07 -33.00 -5.10
N LEU A 326 8.57 -33.20 -6.32
CA LEU A 326 9.89 -32.69 -6.72
C LEU A 326 9.81 -32.02 -8.08
N GLY A 327 10.45 -30.86 -8.18
CA GLY A 327 10.60 -30.09 -9.40
C GLY A 327 12.07 -29.70 -9.57
N HIS A 328 12.60 -29.84 -10.77
CA HIS A 328 14.01 -29.58 -11.05
C HIS A 328 14.23 -29.08 -12.48
N CYS A 329 15.30 -28.32 -12.69
CA CYS A 329 15.66 -27.83 -14.03
C CYS A 329 16.02 -28.96 -15.01
N ASP A 330 16.57 -30.06 -14.50
CA ASP A 330 16.98 -31.25 -15.24
C ASP A 330 16.83 -32.48 -14.33
N SER A 331 16.53 -33.66 -14.88
CA SER A 331 16.38 -34.90 -14.11
C SER A 331 17.58 -35.27 -13.26
N ASP A 332 18.80 -34.90 -13.68
CA ASP A 332 20.02 -35.16 -12.92
C ASP A 332 20.25 -34.12 -11.80
N MET A 333 19.47 -33.04 -11.78
CA MET A 333 19.57 -31.92 -10.84
C MET A 333 18.43 -31.93 -9.82
N ARG A 334 18.00 -33.13 -9.44
CA ARG A 334 16.93 -33.35 -8.48
C ARG A 334 17.43 -33.23 -7.04
N MET A 335 16.68 -32.48 -6.24
CA MET A 335 16.90 -32.36 -4.79
C MET A 335 16.79 -33.71 -4.09
N ASP A 336 17.75 -33.98 -3.19
CA ASP A 336 17.67 -35.14 -2.29
C ASP A 336 16.88 -34.75 -1.04
N VAL A 337 15.94 -35.62 -0.64
CA VAL A 337 15.05 -35.39 0.49
C VAL A 337 15.14 -36.58 1.44
N SER A 338 15.55 -36.32 2.67
CA SER A 338 15.71 -37.32 3.71
C SER A 338 15.14 -36.83 5.04
N ARG A 339 14.95 -37.74 6.00
CA ARG A 339 14.51 -37.40 7.36
C ARG A 339 15.72 -37.19 8.26
N VAL A 340 15.61 -36.24 9.20
CA VAL A 340 16.58 -36.07 10.31
C VAL A 340 15.89 -36.04 11.66
N THR A 341 16.65 -36.34 12.72
CA THR A 341 16.22 -36.28 14.13
C THR A 341 17.34 -35.65 14.98
N PRO A 342 17.02 -34.80 15.97
CA PRO A 342 15.68 -34.26 16.26
C PRO A 342 15.22 -33.25 15.20
N GLY A 343 13.92 -32.96 15.17
CA GLY A 343 13.37 -31.86 14.39
C GLY A 343 13.40 -30.55 15.18
N ALA A 344 12.55 -29.59 14.78
CA ALA A 344 12.48 -28.28 15.41
C ALA A 344 11.64 -28.32 16.71
N ASP A 345 11.99 -27.48 17.69
CA ASP A 345 11.21 -27.26 18.92
C ASP A 345 10.81 -28.56 19.68
N GLY A 346 11.71 -29.55 19.70
CA GLY A 346 11.48 -30.83 20.38
C GLY A 346 10.64 -31.84 19.59
N SER A 347 10.32 -31.58 18.33
CA SER A 347 9.70 -32.55 17.41
C SER A 347 10.64 -33.74 17.14
N ARG A 348 10.07 -34.88 16.72
CA ARG A 348 10.83 -36.11 16.49
C ARG A 348 11.56 -36.11 15.15
N GLY A 349 11.05 -35.39 14.16
CA GLY A 349 11.57 -35.44 12.80
C GLY A 349 11.50 -34.12 12.06
N ALA A 350 12.38 -33.95 11.09
CA ALA A 350 12.30 -32.86 10.12
C ALA A 350 12.72 -33.36 8.74
N ALA A 351 12.32 -32.64 7.69
CA ALA A 351 12.83 -32.88 6.34
C ALA A 351 14.18 -32.17 6.16
N LYS A 352 15.19 -32.92 5.71
CA LYS A 352 16.47 -32.42 5.22
C LYS A 352 16.43 -32.43 3.70
N LEU A 353 16.77 -31.29 3.11
CA LEU A 353 16.76 -31.05 1.67
C LEU A 353 18.16 -30.65 1.24
N VAL A 354 18.74 -31.41 0.30
CA VAL A 354 20.07 -31.13 -0.26
C VAL A 354 19.90 -30.65 -1.68
N TYR A 355 20.25 -29.38 -1.91
CA TYR A 355 20.22 -28.77 -3.22
C TYR A 355 21.41 -29.27 -4.06
N PRO A 356 21.17 -29.75 -5.29
CA PRO A 356 22.25 -30.25 -6.13
C PRO A 356 23.15 -29.12 -6.62
N GLU A 357 24.47 -29.29 -6.44
CA GLU A 357 25.46 -28.31 -6.85
C GLU A 357 25.37 -28.04 -8.36
N GLY A 358 25.36 -26.75 -8.73
CA GLY A 358 25.28 -26.32 -10.13
C GLY A 358 23.89 -26.42 -10.76
N ALA A 359 22.86 -26.82 -10.01
CA ALA A 359 21.49 -26.79 -10.52
C ALA A 359 21.07 -25.34 -10.85
N GLY A 360 20.29 -25.18 -11.93
CA GLY A 360 19.65 -23.89 -12.22
C GLY A 360 18.53 -23.60 -11.23
N TRP A 361 17.77 -24.62 -10.85
CA TRP A 361 16.75 -24.59 -9.81
C TRP A 361 16.35 -26.01 -9.41
N SER A 362 15.92 -26.19 -8.16
CA SER A 362 15.45 -27.46 -7.62
C SER A 362 14.61 -27.20 -6.37
N TYR A 363 13.43 -27.83 -6.29
CA TYR A 363 12.44 -27.62 -5.22
C TYR A 363 11.80 -28.95 -4.79
N ALA A 364 11.33 -28.97 -3.54
CA ALA A 364 10.44 -30.01 -3.02
C ALA A 364 9.11 -29.42 -2.54
N ALA A 365 8.01 -30.12 -2.82
CA ALA A 365 6.64 -29.68 -2.53
C ALA A 365 5.98 -30.47 -1.40
N VAL A 366 5.30 -29.75 -0.53
CA VAL A 366 4.14 -30.27 0.20
C VAL A 366 2.93 -30.17 -0.73
N GLU A 367 2.36 -31.33 -1.05
CA GLU A 367 1.21 -31.48 -1.96
C GLU A 367 -0.12 -31.36 -1.21
N ASN A 368 -1.21 -31.05 -1.92
CA ASN A 368 -2.57 -30.90 -1.37
C ASN A 368 -2.63 -29.87 -0.22
N ALA A 369 -2.02 -28.71 -0.46
CA ALA A 369 -1.76 -27.71 0.57
C ALA A 369 -2.92 -26.72 0.81
N HIS A 370 -4.15 -27.07 0.44
CA HIS A 370 -5.30 -26.16 0.53
C HIS A 370 -5.64 -25.85 1.99
N ALA A 371 -5.81 -24.57 2.30
CA ALA A 371 -6.42 -24.17 3.58
C ALA A 371 -7.89 -24.62 3.64
N ARG A 372 -8.31 -25.12 4.80
CA ARG A 372 -9.67 -25.59 5.07
C ARG A 372 -10.59 -24.46 5.50
N SER A 373 -10.02 -23.38 6.07
CA SER A 373 -10.76 -22.20 6.51
C SER A 373 -10.42 -20.98 5.65
N PRO A 374 -11.37 -20.09 5.34
CA PRO A 374 -11.07 -18.78 4.75
C PRO A 374 -10.30 -17.85 5.71
N GLU A 375 -10.27 -18.15 7.00
CA GLU A 375 -9.56 -17.37 8.01
C GLU A 375 -8.06 -17.72 8.09
N HIS A 376 -7.65 -18.82 7.48
CA HIS A 376 -6.25 -19.22 7.40
C HIS A 376 -5.54 -18.37 6.35
N THR A 377 -4.78 -17.37 6.81
CA THR A 377 -4.14 -16.37 5.94
C THR A 377 -2.64 -16.29 6.11
N ALA A 378 -2.01 -17.18 6.88
CA ALA A 378 -0.57 -17.20 7.09
C ALA A 378 0.00 -18.62 6.96
N LEU A 379 1.00 -18.77 6.09
CA LEU A 379 1.79 -19.98 5.97
C LEU A 379 2.88 -19.92 7.04
N CYS A 380 3.01 -20.98 7.82
CA CYS A 380 3.99 -21.04 8.89
C CYS A 380 4.77 -22.34 8.87
N PHE A 381 6.05 -22.28 9.20
CA PHE A 381 6.94 -23.44 9.22
C PHE A 381 8.22 -23.11 10.00
N TRP A 382 8.89 -24.14 10.48
CA TRP A 382 10.27 -24.03 10.95
C TRP A 382 11.22 -24.20 9.78
N ALA A 383 12.28 -23.40 9.72
CA ALA A 383 13.37 -23.63 8.79
C ALA A 383 14.74 -23.27 9.39
N ARG A 384 15.79 -23.91 8.86
CA ARG A 384 17.19 -23.55 9.06
C ARG A 384 18.04 -23.99 7.87
N GLY A 385 19.17 -23.33 7.67
CA GLY A 385 20.18 -23.66 6.67
C GLY A 385 21.40 -24.34 7.28
N ASP A 386 22.38 -24.62 6.44
CA ASP A 386 23.78 -24.78 6.82
C ASP A 386 24.54 -23.45 6.66
N GLU A 387 25.85 -23.45 6.93
CA GLU A 387 26.73 -22.27 6.83
C GLU A 387 26.71 -21.60 5.45
N ASN A 388 26.38 -22.34 4.39
CA ASN A 388 26.35 -21.84 3.01
C ASN A 388 24.94 -21.48 2.54
N THR A 389 23.90 -21.83 3.29
CA THR A 389 22.49 -21.66 2.88
C THR A 389 21.82 -20.61 3.73
N THR A 390 21.92 -19.36 3.33
CA THR A 390 21.40 -18.21 4.11
C THR A 390 20.04 -17.70 3.63
N SER A 391 19.46 -18.32 2.61
CA SER A 391 18.18 -17.94 2.02
C SER A 391 17.38 -19.18 1.64
N LEU A 392 16.05 -19.07 1.63
CA LEU A 392 15.13 -20.11 1.20
C LEU A 392 14.04 -19.51 0.32
N ALA A 393 13.83 -20.07 -0.87
CA ALA A 393 12.68 -19.72 -1.69
C ALA A 393 11.48 -20.59 -1.31
N VAL A 394 10.37 -19.92 -1.02
CA VAL A 394 9.05 -20.52 -0.78
C VAL A 394 8.16 -20.12 -1.95
N GLU A 395 7.65 -21.11 -2.67
CA GLU A 395 6.76 -20.91 -3.82
C GLU A 395 5.41 -21.57 -3.57
N ILE A 396 4.32 -20.90 -3.93
CA ILE A 396 2.95 -21.40 -3.86
C ILE A 396 2.42 -21.53 -5.27
N ASN A 397 1.86 -22.70 -5.57
CA ASN A 397 1.07 -22.93 -6.77
C ASN A 397 -0.40 -23.05 -6.38
N GLU A 398 -1.27 -22.27 -7.02
CA GLU A 398 -2.71 -22.41 -6.86
C GLU A 398 -3.32 -23.40 -7.88
N ASP A 399 -4.57 -23.76 -7.67
CA ASP A 399 -5.35 -24.64 -8.56
C ASP A 399 -5.41 -24.10 -10.00
N ASP A 400 -5.46 -22.78 -10.16
CA ASP A 400 -5.45 -22.10 -11.46
C ASP A 400 -4.07 -21.99 -12.10
N LYS A 401 -3.06 -22.64 -11.48
CA LYS A 401 -1.64 -22.63 -11.88
C LYS A 401 -0.96 -21.28 -11.71
N SER A 402 -1.58 -20.32 -11.03
CA SER A 402 -0.88 -19.12 -10.59
C SER A 402 0.24 -19.47 -9.63
N ARG A 403 1.36 -18.77 -9.78
CA ARG A 403 2.59 -18.98 -9.03
C ARG A 403 2.95 -17.74 -8.25
N TRP A 404 3.26 -17.97 -6.98
CA TRP A 404 3.50 -16.93 -6.00
C TRP A 404 4.78 -17.25 -5.26
N LYS A 405 5.64 -16.27 -5.01
CA LYS A 405 6.97 -16.53 -4.46
C LYS A 405 7.35 -15.55 -3.37
N ARG A 406 8.04 -16.08 -2.36
CA ARG A 406 8.66 -15.33 -1.27
C ARG A 406 10.03 -15.94 -0.96
N VAL A 407 11.05 -15.09 -0.84
CA VAL A 407 12.35 -15.49 -0.30
C VAL A 407 12.42 -15.06 1.15
N VAL A 408 12.84 -15.96 2.04
CA VAL A 408 13.13 -15.68 3.44
C VAL A 408 14.61 -15.92 3.73
N GLU A 409 15.17 -15.13 4.64
CA GLU A 409 16.52 -15.35 5.16
C GLU A 409 16.48 -16.43 6.23
N ILE A 410 17.41 -17.37 6.17
CA ILE A 410 17.58 -18.45 7.14
C ILE A 410 19.03 -18.47 7.65
N ASP A 411 19.26 -19.07 8.81
CA ASP A 411 20.61 -19.32 9.33
C ASP A 411 20.72 -20.74 9.90
N GLU A 412 21.82 -21.06 10.56
CA GLU A 412 22.08 -22.40 11.10
C GLU A 412 21.13 -22.80 12.25
N GLN A 413 20.39 -21.85 12.83
CA GLN A 413 19.46 -22.10 13.93
C GLN A 413 18.03 -22.30 13.40
N TRP A 414 17.26 -23.16 14.09
CA TRP A 414 15.84 -23.29 13.80
C TRP A 414 15.11 -21.98 14.09
N GLN A 415 14.43 -21.46 13.07
CA GLN A 415 13.60 -20.27 13.18
C GLN A 415 12.17 -20.58 12.76
N TRP A 416 11.23 -19.99 13.48
CA TRP A 416 9.81 -20.05 13.17
C TRP A 416 9.46 -18.93 12.20
N TYR A 417 8.96 -19.30 11.02
CA TYR A 417 8.52 -18.36 10.00
C TYR A 417 7.00 -18.27 9.98
N VAL A 418 6.52 -17.04 9.87
CA VAL A 418 5.12 -16.70 9.58
C VAL A 418 5.16 -15.84 8.32
N ILE A 419 4.56 -16.33 7.23
CA ILE A 419 4.47 -15.63 5.96
C ILE A 419 2.99 -15.40 5.67
N PRO A 420 2.50 -14.16 5.83
CA PRO A 420 1.14 -13.83 5.41
C PRO A 420 0.92 -14.09 3.91
N ALA A 421 -0.28 -14.48 3.51
CA ALA A 421 -0.61 -14.80 2.12
C ALA A 421 -0.37 -13.61 1.16
N HIS A 422 -0.50 -12.38 1.67
CA HIS A 422 -0.25 -11.15 0.91
C HIS A 422 1.23 -10.77 0.74
N ASP A 423 2.14 -11.48 1.40
CA ASP A 423 3.59 -11.24 1.27
C ASP A 423 4.20 -11.92 0.05
N PHE A 424 3.49 -12.87 -0.56
CA PHE A 424 3.96 -13.54 -1.75
C PHE A 424 3.77 -12.66 -3.00
N LEU A 425 4.78 -12.67 -3.88
CA LEU A 425 4.74 -11.94 -5.14
C LEU A 425 4.29 -12.88 -6.27
N SER A 426 3.30 -12.47 -7.06
CA SER A 426 2.95 -13.16 -8.29
C SER A 426 4.15 -13.16 -9.24
N TYR A 427 4.40 -14.30 -9.85
CA TYR A 427 5.56 -14.55 -10.71
C TYR A 427 5.14 -15.45 -11.86
N ALA A 428 5.63 -15.18 -13.07
CA ALA A 428 5.37 -15.96 -14.29
C ALA A 428 3.89 -16.35 -14.49
N THR A 429 2.96 -15.49 -14.07
CA THR A 429 1.51 -15.70 -14.16
C THR A 429 0.85 -14.44 -14.73
N GLU A 430 0.29 -14.56 -15.93
CA GLU A 430 -0.45 -13.47 -16.56
C GLU A 430 -1.77 -13.20 -15.82
N GLY A 431 -2.12 -11.94 -15.61
CA GLY A 431 -3.39 -11.53 -14.98
C GLY A 431 -3.46 -11.68 -13.45
N ARG A 432 -2.37 -12.04 -12.78
CA ARG A 432 -2.29 -12.12 -11.30
C ARG A 432 -1.23 -11.17 -10.72
N GLY A 433 -1.44 -10.74 -9.48
CA GLY A 433 -0.50 -9.90 -8.71
C GLY A 433 -0.66 -8.40 -8.88
N GLY A 434 -1.80 -7.93 -9.39
CA GLY A 434 -2.16 -6.50 -9.37
C GLY A 434 -2.58 -6.00 -7.98
N PRO A 435 -2.93 -4.71 -7.84
CA PRO A 435 -3.35 -4.13 -6.57
C PRO A 435 -4.46 -4.92 -5.87
N GLY A 436 -4.22 -5.33 -4.63
CA GLY A 436 -5.17 -6.09 -3.82
C GLY A 436 -5.28 -7.59 -4.17
N ASP A 437 -4.55 -8.09 -5.17
CA ASP A 437 -4.46 -9.52 -5.47
C ASP A 437 -3.30 -10.18 -4.71
N TYR A 438 -3.56 -11.35 -4.13
CA TYR A 438 -2.61 -12.11 -3.31
C TYR A 438 -2.94 -13.60 -3.35
N VAL A 439 -2.08 -14.42 -2.75
CA VAL A 439 -2.32 -15.85 -2.58
C VAL A 439 -3.67 -16.06 -1.89
N ASN A 440 -4.49 -16.93 -2.46
CA ASN A 440 -5.68 -17.47 -1.85
C ASN A 440 -5.34 -18.84 -1.22
N PRO A 441 -5.21 -18.93 0.12
CA PRO A 441 -4.81 -20.16 0.79
C PRO A 441 -5.73 -21.35 0.50
N ARG A 442 -7.02 -21.09 0.25
CA ARG A 442 -7.99 -22.14 -0.10
C ARG A 442 -7.82 -22.70 -1.51
N LYS A 443 -7.06 -22.04 -2.37
CA LYS A 443 -6.69 -22.50 -3.71
C LYS A 443 -5.26 -23.02 -3.79
N THR A 444 -4.49 -22.98 -2.70
CA THR A 444 -3.10 -23.41 -2.68
C THR A 444 -2.99 -24.93 -2.87
N ALA A 445 -2.70 -25.36 -4.09
CA ALA A 445 -2.52 -26.77 -4.41
C ALA A 445 -1.20 -27.31 -3.83
N GLN A 446 -0.13 -26.50 -3.88
CA GLN A 446 1.22 -26.92 -3.51
C GLN A 446 2.00 -25.80 -2.83
N VAL A 447 2.82 -26.16 -1.84
CA VAL A 447 3.82 -25.29 -1.22
C VAL A 447 5.20 -25.89 -1.48
N TRP A 448 6.03 -25.17 -2.23
CA TRP A 448 7.35 -25.57 -2.68
C TRP A 448 8.44 -24.86 -1.86
N PHE A 449 9.46 -25.62 -1.47
CA PHE A 449 10.66 -25.13 -0.79
C PHE A 449 11.89 -25.49 -1.61
N GLY A 450 12.78 -24.53 -1.85
CA GLY A 450 13.95 -24.79 -2.66
C GLY A 450 14.81 -23.58 -2.92
N LEU A 451 15.69 -23.73 -3.91
CA LEU A 451 16.66 -22.72 -4.31
C LEU A 451 16.72 -22.61 -5.83
N THR A 452 17.12 -21.42 -6.28
CA THR A 452 17.65 -21.21 -7.63
C THR A 452 19.16 -21.05 -7.56
N GLY A 453 19.84 -21.26 -8.68
CA GLY A 453 21.29 -21.06 -8.76
C GLY A 453 21.71 -19.63 -8.40
N SER A 454 20.84 -18.64 -8.67
CA SER A 454 21.04 -17.24 -8.26
C SER A 454 20.93 -17.00 -6.75
N LEU A 455 20.16 -17.82 -6.03
CA LEU A 455 20.01 -17.74 -4.57
C LEU A 455 21.06 -18.58 -3.83
N ALA A 456 21.38 -19.75 -4.34
CA ALA A 456 22.34 -20.67 -3.74
C ALA A 456 23.77 -20.08 -3.79
N GLY A 457 24.21 -19.62 -4.97
CA GLY A 457 25.64 -19.30 -5.16
C GLY A 457 26.48 -20.58 -5.30
N PRO A 458 27.82 -20.49 -5.14
CA PRO A 458 28.70 -21.64 -5.30
C PRO A 458 28.76 -22.52 -4.04
N GLY A 459 28.90 -23.83 -4.24
CA GLY A 459 29.10 -24.81 -3.17
C GLY A 459 27.87 -25.68 -2.88
N PRO A 460 27.99 -26.62 -1.94
CA PRO A 460 26.87 -27.45 -1.51
C PRO A 460 25.94 -26.65 -0.59
N HIS A 461 24.62 -26.86 -0.76
CA HIS A 461 23.60 -26.21 0.04
C HIS A 461 22.63 -27.22 0.63
N THR A 462 22.45 -27.16 1.94
CA THR A 462 21.49 -27.95 2.69
C THR A 462 20.60 -27.04 3.51
N PHE A 463 19.29 -27.32 3.49
CA PHE A 463 18.34 -26.68 4.39
C PHE A 463 17.38 -27.72 4.96
N PHE A 464 16.70 -27.32 6.02
CA PHE A 464 15.80 -28.16 6.77
C PHE A 464 14.48 -27.43 6.98
N ILE A 465 13.38 -28.17 6.90
CA ILE A 465 12.03 -27.64 7.18
C ILE A 465 11.28 -28.58 8.11
N ASP A 466 10.40 -27.99 8.93
CA ASP A 466 9.55 -28.73 9.85
C ASP A 466 8.21 -28.02 10.11
N GLY A 467 7.18 -28.78 10.48
CA GLY A 467 5.87 -28.28 10.93
C GLY A 467 5.19 -27.28 9.99
N VAL A 468 5.11 -27.60 8.69
CA VAL A 468 4.50 -26.75 7.67
C VAL A 468 2.99 -26.71 7.87
N GLN A 469 2.42 -25.51 8.03
CA GLN A 469 1.03 -25.35 8.42
C GLN A 469 0.42 -24.02 7.97
N TRP A 470 -0.90 -24.02 7.79
CA TRP A 470 -1.68 -22.79 7.71
C TRP A 470 -2.16 -22.39 9.11
N ARG A 471 -2.17 -21.08 9.39
CA ARG A 471 -2.73 -20.52 10.63
C ARG A 471 -3.56 -19.26 10.36
N ARG A 472 -4.46 -18.97 11.30
CA ARG A 472 -5.22 -17.72 11.37
C ARG A 472 -4.37 -16.66 12.08
N PRO A 473 -4.62 -15.37 11.82
CA PRO A 473 -4.12 -14.29 12.67
C PRO A 473 -4.55 -14.47 14.13
N ALA A 474 -3.76 -13.96 15.09
CA ALA A 474 -4.16 -13.99 16.50
C ALA A 474 -5.32 -13.00 16.78
N GLU A 475 -6.23 -13.34 17.69
CA GLU A 475 -7.33 -12.43 18.08
C GLU A 475 -6.80 -11.09 18.63
N GLY A 476 -7.50 -9.98 18.35
CA GLY A 476 -7.06 -8.63 18.71
C GLY A 476 -5.99 -8.05 17.78
N VAL A 477 -5.39 -8.89 16.94
CA VAL A 477 -4.55 -8.44 15.83
C VAL A 477 -5.47 -8.37 14.60
N GLY A 478 -6.11 -7.21 14.39
CA GLY A 478 -6.98 -6.95 13.23
C GLY A 478 -6.40 -7.50 11.93
N ALA A 479 -7.30 -7.95 11.02
CA ALA A 479 -6.95 -8.61 9.76
C ALA A 479 -5.79 -7.87 9.09
N PRO A 480 -4.79 -8.60 8.57
CA PRO A 480 -3.65 -7.95 7.95
C PRO A 480 -4.14 -6.97 6.89
N VAL A 481 -3.78 -5.71 7.08
CA VAL A 481 -4.06 -4.68 6.09
C VAL A 481 -3.23 -5.02 4.86
N ALA A 482 -3.89 -5.25 3.73
CA ALA A 482 -3.22 -5.57 2.48
C ALA A 482 -2.07 -4.58 2.24
N PRO A 483 -0.82 -5.03 2.02
CA PRO A 483 0.28 -4.11 1.87
C PRO A 483 0.17 -3.39 0.52
N MET A 484 -0.02 -2.07 0.55
CA MET A 484 0.74 -1.21 -0.36
C MET A 484 2.22 -1.41 -0.02
N ARG A 485 2.96 -2.10 -0.90
CA ARG A 485 4.34 -2.56 -0.66
C ARG A 485 5.30 -1.41 -0.32
N PRO A 486 6.08 -1.53 0.77
CA PRO A 486 7.33 -0.78 0.90
C PRO A 486 8.51 -1.66 1.38
N GLY A 487 9.59 -1.72 0.60
CA GLY A 487 10.98 -1.92 1.09
C GLY A 487 11.51 -3.34 1.41
N ALA A 488 12.84 -3.50 1.18
CA ALA A 488 13.82 -4.52 1.61
C ALA A 488 13.49 -6.02 1.47
N THR A 489 12.38 -6.54 1.99
CA THR A 489 12.10 -7.99 1.93
C THR A 489 11.56 -8.43 0.57
N ALA A 490 10.84 -7.53 -0.11
CA ALA A 490 10.56 -7.68 -1.54
C ALA A 490 11.86 -7.63 -2.37
N ASP A 491 12.93 -6.95 -1.90
CA ASP A 491 14.19 -6.83 -2.64
C ASP A 491 14.90 -8.17 -2.80
N GLY A 492 14.85 -9.09 -1.83
CA GLY A 492 15.45 -10.43 -1.99
C GLY A 492 14.77 -11.24 -3.09
N THR A 493 13.43 -11.18 -3.12
CA THR A 493 12.62 -11.87 -4.15
C THR A 493 12.75 -11.18 -5.50
N ILE A 494 12.67 -9.85 -5.55
CA ILE A 494 12.87 -9.05 -6.78
C ILE A 494 14.30 -9.18 -7.30
N LYS A 495 15.31 -9.20 -6.44
CA LYS A 495 16.71 -9.42 -6.85
C LYS A 495 16.91 -10.79 -7.48
N ALA A 496 16.25 -11.82 -6.93
CA ALA A 496 16.37 -13.18 -7.44
C ALA A 496 15.56 -13.43 -8.72
N PHE A 497 14.42 -12.73 -8.91
CA PHE A 497 13.42 -13.07 -9.93
C PHE A 497 12.90 -11.89 -10.76
N GLY A 498 13.51 -10.71 -10.67
CA GLY A 498 12.92 -9.43 -11.12
C GLY A 498 12.49 -9.34 -12.58
N SER A 499 13.09 -10.11 -13.50
CA SER A 499 12.69 -10.16 -14.91
C SER A 499 11.44 -11.02 -15.17
N GLU A 500 11.03 -11.81 -14.20
CA GLU A 500 9.98 -12.83 -14.32
C GLU A 500 8.81 -12.58 -13.34
N ILE A 501 8.92 -11.54 -12.50
CA ILE A 501 7.80 -10.98 -11.75
C ILE A 501 6.84 -10.34 -12.74
N SER A 502 5.53 -10.59 -12.60
CA SER A 502 4.52 -10.10 -13.57
C SER A 502 4.61 -8.58 -13.72
N GLU A 503 4.39 -8.05 -14.94
CA GLU A 503 4.48 -6.61 -15.21
C GLU A 503 3.53 -5.78 -14.33
N SER A 504 2.38 -6.28 -13.88
CA SER A 504 1.55 -5.57 -12.90
C SER A 504 2.21 -5.52 -11.50
N ALA A 505 2.99 -6.54 -11.14
CA ALA A 505 3.76 -6.57 -9.90
C ALA A 505 5.15 -5.89 -10.02
N ALA A 506 5.65 -5.65 -11.24
CA ALA A 506 6.98 -5.12 -11.55
C ALA A 506 7.00 -3.73 -12.22
N SER A 507 5.93 -3.32 -12.90
CA SER A 507 5.80 -2.08 -13.67
C SER A 507 4.79 -1.13 -13.01
N ASN A 508 5.23 0.12 -12.85
CA ASN A 508 4.49 1.34 -12.48
C ASN A 508 3.56 1.40 -11.26
N ASP A 509 3.18 0.27 -10.64
CA ASP A 509 2.55 0.22 -9.30
C ASP A 509 3.57 0.21 -8.16
N ARG A 510 4.81 0.58 -8.48
CA ARG A 510 5.54 1.45 -7.57
C ARG A 510 4.73 2.74 -7.51
N ILE A 511 3.77 2.80 -6.60
CA ILE A 511 3.69 4.00 -5.80
C ILE A 511 4.86 3.82 -4.85
N PRO A 512 6.08 4.32 -5.15
CA PRO A 512 6.99 4.51 -4.06
C PRO A 512 6.22 5.48 -3.18
N VAL A 513 5.72 5.03 -2.03
CA VAL A 513 5.18 5.96 -1.01
C VAL A 513 6.22 7.08 -0.79
N PHE A 514 7.49 6.78 -1.09
CA PHE A 514 8.64 7.67 -1.02
C PHE A 514 9.41 7.71 -2.36
N THR A 515 9.00 8.54 -3.33
CA THR A 515 9.79 8.78 -4.56
C THR A 515 11.04 9.60 -4.24
N PRO A 516 12.20 9.31 -4.87
CA PRO A 516 13.28 8.59 -4.19
C PRO A 516 13.65 9.22 -2.84
N PRO A 517 13.74 8.44 -1.74
CA PRO A 517 14.24 8.97 -0.49
C PRO A 517 15.68 9.43 -0.70
N ALA A 518 15.98 10.68 -0.35
CA ALA A 518 17.35 11.15 -0.23
C ALA A 518 17.99 10.38 0.94
N ARG A 519 18.71 9.30 0.63
CA ARG A 519 19.40 8.51 1.64
C ARG A 519 20.72 9.18 2.00
N PHE A 520 20.83 9.57 3.25
CA PHE A 520 22.08 10.06 3.81
C PHE A 520 22.71 8.97 4.68
N ALA A 521 23.91 8.51 4.32
CA ALA A 521 24.69 7.54 5.10
C ALA A 521 25.94 8.22 5.68
N GLY A 522 26.40 7.77 6.86
CA GLY A 522 27.61 8.30 7.50
C GLY A 522 27.46 9.73 8.03
N ILE A 523 26.24 10.19 8.30
CA ILE A 523 26.02 11.49 8.96
C ILE A 523 26.38 11.37 10.44
N HIS A 524 27.43 12.08 10.85
CA HIS A 524 27.82 12.22 12.25
C HIS A 524 27.26 13.49 12.91
N GLN A 525 26.70 14.41 12.11
CA GLN A 525 26.11 15.66 12.58
C GLN A 525 25.04 16.15 11.60
N LEU A 526 23.82 16.39 12.09
CA LEU A 526 22.75 17.05 11.35
C LEU A 526 22.72 18.53 11.76
N ARG A 527 22.68 19.45 10.80
CA ARG A 527 22.47 20.88 11.05
C ARG A 527 21.28 21.34 10.23
N VAL A 528 20.21 21.75 10.90
CA VAL A 528 19.00 22.28 10.26
C VAL A 528 19.16 23.80 10.15
N THR A 529 19.04 24.35 8.93
CA THR A 529 19.06 25.79 8.67
C THR A 529 17.97 26.13 7.68
N TRP A 530 17.09 27.07 8.01
CA TRP A 530 16.01 27.55 7.15
C TRP A 530 16.31 28.94 6.59
N PRO A 531 15.86 29.24 5.36
CA PRO A 531 16.08 30.56 4.77
C PRO A 531 15.31 31.63 5.53
N THR A 532 15.97 32.75 5.84
CA THR A 532 15.31 33.99 6.25
C THR A 532 14.66 34.65 5.03
N ALA A 533 13.45 35.20 5.18
CA ALA A 533 12.74 35.91 4.12
C ALA A 533 13.60 37.04 3.53
N GLY A 534 14.00 36.94 2.25
CA GLY A 534 14.76 38.01 1.58
C GLY A 534 15.40 37.69 0.23
N ASP A 535 15.74 36.44 -0.09
CA ASP A 535 16.53 36.14 -1.29
C ASP A 535 15.67 35.53 -2.42
N GLY A 536 15.47 36.31 -3.49
CA GLY A 536 14.64 35.94 -4.66
C GLY A 536 15.24 34.85 -5.56
N ILE A 537 14.37 34.11 -6.26
CA ILE A 537 14.71 32.97 -7.11
C ILE A 537 14.43 33.26 -8.60
N SER A 538 15.37 32.87 -9.47
CA SER A 538 15.21 32.75 -10.92
C SER A 538 15.04 31.27 -11.30
N THR A 539 14.03 30.96 -12.11
CA THR A 539 13.72 29.60 -12.58
C THR A 539 14.31 29.38 -13.98
N THR A 540 15.35 28.55 -14.10
CA THR A 540 15.67 27.71 -15.28
C THR A 540 16.96 26.92 -15.02
N GLY A 541 16.94 25.58 -15.17
CA GLY A 541 18.15 24.77 -15.13
C GLY A 541 17.90 23.27 -15.02
N ALA A 542 18.22 22.54 -16.08
CA ALA A 542 17.97 21.11 -16.31
C ALA A 542 18.74 20.14 -15.40
N ILE A 543 18.22 18.91 -15.39
CA ILE A 543 18.78 17.66 -14.84
C ILE A 543 20.20 17.40 -15.38
N GLY A 544 21.17 17.14 -14.49
CA GLY A 544 22.52 16.64 -14.82
C GLY A 544 23.40 16.45 -13.58
N GLY A 545 23.93 15.24 -13.38
CA GLY A 545 24.63 14.83 -12.14
C GLY A 545 26.12 15.20 -12.04
N HIS A 546 26.72 14.92 -10.87
CA HIS A 546 28.04 14.28 -10.69
C HIS A 546 28.42 14.16 -9.19
N LEU A 547 28.79 12.95 -8.76
CA LEU A 547 29.52 12.65 -7.53
C LEU A 547 31.02 12.86 -7.75
N ALA A 548 31.70 13.58 -6.83
CA ALA A 548 33.15 13.55 -6.72
C ALA A 548 33.53 12.79 -5.44
N ASN A 549 34.29 11.70 -5.61
CA ASN A 549 34.87 10.90 -4.54
C ASN A 549 35.77 11.77 -3.64
N ALA A 550 35.51 11.76 -2.33
CA ALA A 550 36.45 12.30 -1.35
C ALA A 550 37.56 11.27 -1.11
N THR A 551 38.76 11.61 -1.57
CA THR A 551 40.02 10.89 -1.34
C THR A 551 40.36 10.88 0.15
N THR A 552 40.67 9.71 0.69
CA THR A 552 41.39 9.53 1.95
C THR A 552 42.71 10.31 1.90
N ARG A 553 42.89 11.27 2.81
CA ARG A 553 44.18 11.94 3.02
C ARG A 553 44.80 11.41 4.31
N THR A 554 45.60 10.35 4.18
CA THR A 554 46.63 10.02 5.16
C THR A 554 47.76 11.05 5.02
N GLY A 555 48.02 11.82 6.07
CA GLY A 555 49.14 12.74 6.15
C GLY A 555 49.81 12.61 7.50
N SER A 556 50.94 11.89 7.52
CA SER A 556 51.92 11.82 8.58
C SER A 556 52.78 13.09 8.64
N GLY A 557 53.28 13.41 9.84
CA GLY A 557 54.24 14.47 10.15
C GLY A 557 53.76 15.24 11.38
N VAL A 558 54.32 15.08 12.58
CA VAL A 558 55.66 14.66 13.02
C VAL A 558 55.57 13.62 14.12
#